data_AF-A0A0G2FPL8-F1
#
_entry.id   AF-A0A0G2FPL8-F1
#
_cell.length_a   1.000
_cell.length_b   1.000
_cell.length_c   1.000
_cell.angle_alpha   90.00
_cell.angle_beta   90.00
_cell.angle_gamma   90.00
#
_symmetry.space_group_name_H-M   'P 1'
#
loop_
_entity.id
_entity.type
_entity.pdbx_description
1 polymer ?
#
loop_
_entity_poly.entity_id
_entity_poly.type
_entity_poly.pdbx_seq_one_letter_code
_entity_poly.pdbx_strand_id
1 'polypeptide(L)'
;MASYHRVLNVFDRSVKDKNVECDCDIHSWEIRINGQRWFGKIRLIGFVDVFFLICYSTHDRFEHGIIIYKEDDVIRQTLIAARRYANDPDLDLEIVNKEAEVNDKVPKKYFSFVDKQGDLDYVITSLGHVVDLRTDYSPSELKKYEIRIRRPTNPHLKGEFPGRYVLLQREMRGGQV
;
A
#
# COMPACT_ATOMS: atom_id res chain seq x y z
N MET A 1 19.21 15.63 -5.12
CA MET A 1 18.09 14.71 -4.84
C MET A 1 18.34 13.43 -5.60
N ALA A 2 18.22 12.28 -4.93
CA ALA A 2 18.48 11.00 -5.57
C ALA A 2 17.29 10.57 -6.45
N SER A 3 17.53 9.61 -7.34
CA SER A 3 16.46 8.96 -8.08
C SER A 3 15.61 8.08 -7.15
N TYR A 4 14.32 7.93 -7.44
CA TYR A 4 13.47 6.99 -6.71
C TYR A 4 13.96 5.53 -6.79
N HIS A 5 14.70 5.17 -7.85
CA HIS A 5 15.37 3.88 -7.93
C HIS A 5 16.35 3.65 -6.77
N ARG A 6 17.02 4.72 -6.33
CA ARG A 6 17.91 4.64 -5.17
C ARG A 6 17.13 4.46 -3.88
N VAL A 7 15.94 5.06 -3.76
CA VAL A 7 15.05 4.83 -2.61
C VAL A 7 14.62 3.37 -2.58
N LEU A 8 14.16 2.80 -3.70
CA LEU A 8 13.80 1.38 -3.77
C LEU A 8 14.97 0.46 -3.39
N ASN A 9 16.18 0.76 -3.87
CA ASN A 9 17.37 -0.01 -3.53
C ASN A 9 17.71 0.01 -2.04
N VAL A 10 17.35 1.06 -1.28
CA VAL A 10 17.53 1.09 0.19
C VAL A 10 16.66 0.03 0.88
N PHE A 11 15.55 -0.36 0.25
CA PHE A 11 14.66 -1.43 0.71
C PHE A 11 14.95 -2.77 0.04
N ASP A 12 16.11 -2.91 -0.63
CA ASP A 12 16.46 -4.09 -1.44
C ASP A 12 15.39 -4.43 -2.49
N ARG A 13 14.76 -3.39 -3.06
CA ARG A 13 13.72 -3.50 -4.09
C ARG A 13 14.14 -2.86 -5.41
N SER A 14 13.66 -3.42 -6.51
CA SER A 14 13.80 -2.86 -7.85
C SER A 14 12.53 -3.06 -8.66
N VAL A 15 12.22 -2.12 -9.56
CA VAL A 15 11.13 -2.25 -10.54
C VAL A 15 11.36 -3.40 -11.54
N LYS A 16 12.58 -3.95 -11.59
CA LYS A 16 12.94 -5.09 -12.44
C LYS A 16 12.81 -6.44 -11.74
N ASP A 17 12.43 -6.45 -10.46
CA ASP A 17 12.33 -7.69 -9.70
C ASP A 17 11.14 -8.53 -10.17
N LYS A 18 11.28 -9.86 -10.04
CA LYS A 18 10.24 -10.81 -10.45
C LYS A 18 8.98 -10.76 -9.57
N ASN A 19 9.08 -10.19 -8.37
CA ASN A 19 7.98 -10.04 -7.42
C ASN A 19 7.24 -8.70 -7.59
N VAL A 20 7.57 -7.90 -8.60
CA VAL A 20 6.79 -6.72 -8.98
C VAL A 20 5.47 -7.19 -9.59
N GLU A 21 4.37 -6.82 -8.95
CA GLU A 21 3.01 -7.07 -9.41
C GLU A 21 2.49 -5.92 -10.27
N CYS A 22 2.89 -4.68 -9.95
CA CYS A 22 2.51 -3.50 -10.71
C CYS A 22 3.59 -2.42 -10.66
N ASP A 23 3.72 -1.70 -11.77
CA ASP A 23 4.56 -0.51 -11.92
C ASP A 23 3.86 0.46 -12.86
N CYS A 24 3.16 1.45 -12.32
CA CYS A 24 2.36 2.38 -13.13
C CYS A 24 2.41 3.82 -12.60
N ASP A 25 2.31 4.77 -13.53
CA ASP A 25 2.09 6.18 -13.20
C ASP A 25 0.59 6.44 -12.97
N ILE A 26 0.27 7.14 -11.90
CA ILE A 26 -1.08 7.52 -11.50
C ILE A 26 -1.20 9.04 -11.56
N HIS A 27 -2.29 9.54 -12.15
CA HIS A 27 -2.55 10.96 -12.13
C HIS A 27 -3.02 11.41 -10.74
N SER A 28 -2.55 12.56 -10.24
CA SER A 28 -3.01 13.18 -8.98
C SER A 28 -4.53 13.28 -8.79
N TRP A 29 -5.34 13.30 -9.86
CA TRP A 29 -6.81 13.35 -9.74
C TRP A 29 -7.42 12.00 -9.40
N GLU A 30 -6.71 10.93 -9.70
CA GLU A 30 -7.13 9.53 -9.56
C GLU A 30 -6.70 8.92 -8.24
N ILE A 31 -5.86 9.60 -7.44
CA ILE A 31 -5.41 9.09 -6.14
C ILE A 31 -5.66 10.08 -5.02
N ARG A 32 -6.05 9.56 -3.85
CA ARG A 32 -6.08 10.28 -2.58
C ARG A 32 -5.41 9.43 -1.50
N ILE A 33 -4.62 10.06 -0.65
CA ILE A 33 -3.90 9.44 0.45
C ILE A 33 -4.33 10.17 1.72
N ASN A 34 -4.98 9.45 2.65
CA ASN A 34 -5.62 10.02 3.85
C ASN A 34 -6.54 11.20 3.51
N GLY A 35 -7.30 11.07 2.42
CA GLY A 35 -8.21 12.11 1.92
C GLY A 35 -7.52 13.28 1.18
N GLN A 36 -6.19 13.38 1.22
CA GLN A 36 -5.42 14.43 0.55
C GLN A 36 -4.92 13.98 -0.83
N ARG A 37 -4.72 14.93 -1.73
CA ARG A 37 -4.09 14.67 -3.04
C ARG A 37 -2.61 14.98 -2.98
N TRP A 38 -1.80 14.11 -3.57
CA TRP A 38 -0.42 14.43 -3.88
C TRP A 38 -0.37 15.15 -5.21
N PHE A 39 0.44 16.20 -5.29
CA PHE A 39 0.67 16.96 -6.52
C PHE A 39 1.98 16.49 -7.15
N GLY A 40 2.00 16.35 -8.47
CA GLY A 40 3.18 15.92 -9.22
C GLY A 40 2.97 14.60 -9.94
N LYS A 41 4.06 13.97 -10.39
CA LYS A 41 4.00 12.64 -10.98
C LYS A 41 4.04 11.62 -9.85
N ILE A 42 3.04 10.75 -9.79
CA ILE A 42 2.93 9.73 -8.76
C ILE A 42 3.10 8.38 -9.44
N ARG A 43 3.98 7.55 -8.90
CA ARG A 43 4.19 6.17 -9.35
C ARG A 43 3.75 5.21 -8.26
N LEU A 44 2.92 4.25 -8.61
CA LEU A 44 2.58 3.12 -7.77
C LEU A 44 3.42 1.93 -8.21
N ILE A 45 4.19 1.39 -7.27
CA ILE A 45 5.01 0.20 -7.48
C ILE A 45 4.56 -0.81 -6.44
N GLY A 46 3.91 -1.88 -6.89
CA GLY A 46 3.44 -2.96 -6.04
C GLY A 46 4.33 -4.17 -6.14
N PHE A 47 4.74 -4.65 -4.98
CA PHE A 47 5.38 -5.94 -4.77
C PHE A 47 4.36 -6.90 -4.14
N VAL A 48 4.69 -8.19 -4.11
CA VAL A 48 3.85 -9.22 -3.47
C VAL A 48 3.50 -8.85 -2.01
N ASP A 49 4.43 -8.25 -1.28
CA ASP A 49 4.34 -7.99 0.17
C ASP A 49 4.10 -6.52 0.54
N VAL A 50 4.47 -5.57 -0.31
CA VAL A 50 4.39 -4.12 -0.04
C VAL A 50 4.00 -3.29 -1.26
N PHE A 51 3.49 -2.08 -1.03
CA PHE A 51 3.29 -1.05 -2.03
C PHE A 51 4.18 0.16 -1.76
N PHE A 52 4.76 0.72 -2.80
CA PHE A 52 5.37 2.04 -2.78
C PHE A 52 4.51 3.00 -3.59
N LEU A 53 4.16 4.13 -2.96
CA LEU A 53 3.63 5.29 -3.64
C LEU A 53 4.70 6.36 -3.61
N ILE A 54 5.19 6.74 -4.79
CA ILE A 54 6.34 7.63 -4.93
C ILE A 54 5.92 8.84 -5.76
N CYS A 55 6.11 10.03 -5.18
CA CYS A 55 6.09 11.27 -5.94
C CYS A 55 7.49 11.58 -6.46
N TYR A 56 7.56 11.90 -7.75
CA TYR A 56 8.82 12.19 -8.43
C TYR A 56 8.67 13.33 -9.44
N SER A 57 9.79 13.95 -9.79
CA SER A 57 9.88 14.98 -10.82
C SER A 57 10.77 14.56 -11.99
N THR A 58 11.19 15.50 -12.83
CA THR A 58 11.95 15.21 -14.05
C THR A 58 13.23 14.41 -13.76
N HIS A 59 13.53 13.45 -14.64
CA HIS A 59 14.65 12.51 -14.51
C HIS A 59 14.57 11.62 -13.25
N ASP A 60 13.36 11.12 -12.96
CA ASP A 60 13.12 10.13 -11.88
C ASP A 60 13.52 10.61 -10.49
N ARG A 61 13.58 11.93 -10.30
CA ARG A 61 14.02 12.55 -9.06
C ARG A 61 12.98 12.34 -7.97
N PHE A 62 13.36 11.67 -6.91
CA PHE A 62 12.51 11.44 -5.75
C PHE A 62 12.19 12.75 -5.02
N GLU A 63 10.91 12.96 -4.69
CA GLU A 63 10.46 14.10 -3.89
C GLU A 63 9.95 13.65 -2.52
N HIS A 64 9.01 12.72 -2.50
CA HIS A 64 8.49 12.09 -1.30
C HIS A 64 7.82 10.77 -1.65
N GLY A 65 7.64 9.89 -0.68
CA GLY A 65 6.97 8.62 -0.89
C GLY A 65 6.52 7.98 0.40
N ILE A 66 5.70 6.96 0.28
CA ILE A 66 5.26 6.11 1.37
C ILE A 66 5.38 4.65 0.97
N ILE A 67 5.68 3.80 1.94
CA ILE A 67 5.58 2.34 1.84
C ILE A 67 4.38 1.88 2.65
N ILE A 68 3.63 0.94 2.11
CA ILE A 68 2.42 0.40 2.71
C ILE A 68 2.51 -1.13 2.69
N TYR A 69 2.32 -1.74 3.85
CA TYR A 69 2.45 -3.19 4.03
C TYR A 69 1.17 -3.91 3.59
N LYS A 70 1.31 -5.02 2.86
CA LYS A 70 0.18 -5.86 2.41
C LYS A 70 -0.03 -7.08 3.29
N GLU A 71 1.05 -7.67 3.79
CA GLU A 71 0.98 -8.91 4.57
C GLU A 71 0.72 -8.63 6.04
N ASP A 72 -0.35 -9.25 6.59
CA ASP A 72 -0.73 -9.10 8.00
C ASP A 72 0.35 -9.61 8.97
N ASP A 73 1.14 -10.60 8.56
CA ASP A 73 2.25 -11.13 9.35
C ASP A 73 3.35 -10.07 9.51
N VAL A 74 3.69 -9.40 8.41
CA VAL A 74 4.65 -8.28 8.39
C VAL A 74 4.11 -7.11 9.20
N ILE A 75 2.83 -6.77 9.08
CA ILE A 75 2.19 -5.71 9.87
C ILE A 75 2.29 -6.02 11.37
N ARG A 76 1.94 -7.24 11.78
CA ARG A 76 2.03 -7.67 13.19
C ARG A 76 3.45 -7.64 13.72
N GLN A 77 4.42 -8.16 12.95
CA GLN A 77 5.84 -8.12 13.34
C GLN A 77 6.35 -6.68 13.45
N THR A 78 5.95 -5.80 12.54
CA THR A 78 6.32 -4.39 12.54
C THR A 78 5.77 -3.69 13.78
N LEU A 79 4.52 -3.94 14.16
CA LEU A 79 3.92 -3.40 15.39
C LEU A 79 4.67 -3.87 16.65
N ILE A 80 5.02 -5.17 16.72
CA ILE A 80 5.79 -5.74 17.84
C ILE A 80 7.18 -5.11 17.92
N ALA A 81 7.90 -5.03 16.79
CA ALA A 81 9.24 -4.44 16.72
C ALA A 81 9.22 -2.95 17.12
N ALA A 82 8.18 -2.24 16.70
CA ALA A 82 7.93 -0.84 17.03
C ALA A 82 7.44 -0.62 18.48
N ARG A 83 7.07 -1.68 19.21
CA ARG A 83 6.38 -1.62 20.51
C ARG A 83 5.13 -0.73 20.47
N ARG A 84 4.38 -0.81 19.37
CA ARG A 84 3.13 -0.08 19.13
C ARG A 84 1.95 -1.06 19.13
N TYR A 85 0.77 -0.58 19.51
CA TYR A 85 -0.45 -1.37 19.43
C TYR A 85 -1.32 -0.89 18.26
N ALA A 86 -2.08 -1.80 17.67
CA ALA A 86 -2.98 -1.47 16.55
C ALA A 86 -4.01 -0.39 16.91
N ASN A 87 -4.43 -0.35 18.17
CA ASN A 87 -5.40 0.61 18.72
C ASN A 87 -4.74 1.89 19.28
N ASP A 88 -3.45 2.12 19.04
CA ASP A 88 -2.82 3.38 19.40
C ASP A 88 -3.55 4.55 18.72
N PRO A 89 -3.74 5.70 19.38
CA PRO A 89 -4.48 6.84 18.83
C PRO A 89 -3.95 7.35 17.48
N ASP A 90 -2.64 7.18 17.23
CA ASP A 90 -1.99 7.60 15.97
C ASP A 90 -2.16 6.60 14.83
N LEU A 91 -2.50 5.35 15.15
CA LEU A 91 -2.60 4.22 14.22
C LEU A 91 -4.06 3.88 13.92
N ASP A 92 -4.87 3.64 14.95
CA ASP A 92 -6.29 3.29 14.83
C ASP A 92 -6.56 2.24 13.72
N LEU A 93 -5.76 1.18 13.70
CA LEU A 93 -5.86 0.09 12.74
C LEU A 93 -7.04 -0.83 13.09
N GLU A 94 -8.00 -0.89 12.18
CA GLU A 94 -9.19 -1.74 12.31
C GLU A 94 -8.84 -3.21 12.04
N ILE A 95 -9.43 -4.10 12.85
CA ILE A 95 -9.32 -5.54 12.61
C ILE A 95 -10.33 -5.91 11.52
N VAL A 96 -9.83 -6.41 10.39
CA VAL A 96 -10.64 -6.71 9.22
C VAL A 96 -11.38 -8.05 9.36
N ASN A 97 -10.79 -9.00 10.09
CA ASN A 97 -11.37 -10.31 10.32
C ASN A 97 -12.14 -10.38 11.64
N LYS A 98 -13.48 -10.40 11.54
CA LYS A 98 -14.40 -10.52 12.68
C LYS A 98 -14.13 -11.74 13.57
N GLU A 99 -13.60 -12.82 13.00
CA GLU A 99 -13.26 -14.03 13.75
C GLU A 99 -12.19 -13.77 14.83
N ALA A 100 -11.22 -12.89 14.55
CA ALA A 100 -10.19 -12.51 15.51
C ALA A 100 -10.66 -11.50 16.57
N GLU A 101 -11.88 -10.96 16.44
CA GLU A 101 -12.52 -10.18 17.51
C GLU A 101 -13.10 -11.10 18.59
N VAL A 102 -13.52 -12.31 18.21
CA VAL A 102 -14.17 -13.27 19.10
C VAL A 102 -13.19 -14.31 19.63
N ASN A 103 -12.16 -14.65 18.84
CA ASN A 103 -11.20 -15.70 19.17
C ASN A 103 -9.75 -15.20 19.08
N ASP A 104 -9.12 -15.02 20.24
CA ASP A 104 -7.73 -14.58 20.37
C ASP A 104 -6.70 -15.54 19.76
N LYS A 105 -7.09 -16.78 19.40
CA LYS A 105 -6.20 -17.72 18.69
C LYS A 105 -6.09 -17.43 17.20
N VAL A 106 -7.01 -16.64 16.64
CA VAL A 106 -6.98 -16.28 15.22
C VAL A 106 -6.09 -15.06 15.03
N PRO A 107 -5.11 -15.10 14.11
CA PRO A 107 -4.26 -13.93 13.86
C PRO A 107 -5.11 -12.76 13.34
N LYS A 108 -4.94 -11.60 13.96
CA LYS A 108 -5.60 -10.35 13.56
C LYS A 108 -5.08 -9.89 12.21
N LYS A 109 -6.00 -9.53 11.32
CA LYS A 109 -5.73 -8.95 10.01
C LYS A 109 -6.06 -7.46 10.03
N TYR A 110 -5.19 -6.66 9.44
CA TYR A 110 -5.27 -5.20 9.40
C TYR A 110 -5.27 -4.68 7.97
N PHE A 111 -4.71 -5.42 7.02
CA PHE A 111 -4.75 -5.04 5.62
C PHE A 111 -6.16 -5.19 5.05
N SER A 112 -6.70 -4.11 4.50
CA SER A 112 -8.01 -4.07 3.87
C SER A 112 -7.93 -3.58 2.43
N PHE A 113 -8.62 -4.28 1.53
CA PHE A 113 -8.84 -3.86 0.16
C PHE A 113 -10.32 -4.02 -0.19
N VAL A 114 -10.96 -2.90 -0.50
CA VAL A 114 -12.40 -2.81 -0.79
C VAL A 114 -12.62 -2.15 -2.15
N ASP A 115 -13.31 -2.85 -3.05
CA ASP A 115 -13.92 -2.26 -4.23
C ASP A 115 -15.29 -1.67 -3.83
N LYS A 116 -15.36 -0.35 -3.68
CA LYS A 116 -16.63 0.32 -3.42
C LYS A 116 -17.41 0.39 -4.73
N GLN A 117 -18.23 -0.63 -4.97
CA GLN A 117 -19.05 -0.75 -6.18
C GLN A 117 -19.85 0.52 -6.51
N GLY A 118 -20.27 1.30 -5.49
CA GLY A 118 -20.98 2.56 -5.66
C GLY A 118 -20.12 3.82 -5.91
N ASP A 119 -18.81 3.82 -5.61
CA ASP A 119 -18.02 5.06 -5.50
C ASP A 119 -16.92 5.21 -6.57
N LEU A 120 -16.94 4.39 -7.63
CA LEU A 120 -15.91 4.33 -8.67
C LEU A 120 -14.45 4.24 -8.16
N ASP A 121 -14.22 3.94 -6.88
CA ASP A 121 -12.91 3.97 -6.24
C ASP A 121 -12.58 2.63 -5.56
N TYR A 122 -11.32 2.22 -5.63
CA TYR A 122 -10.74 1.21 -4.75
C TYR A 122 -10.21 1.88 -3.50
N VAL A 123 -10.43 1.27 -2.34
CA VAL A 123 -9.92 1.74 -1.06
C VAL A 123 -8.98 0.69 -0.47
N ILE A 124 -7.74 1.10 -0.20
CA ILE A 124 -6.73 0.33 0.52
C ILE A 124 -6.54 0.97 1.88
N THR A 125 -6.64 0.19 2.94
CA THR A 125 -6.33 0.64 4.31
C THR A 125 -5.31 -0.31 4.91
N SER A 126 -4.18 0.23 5.34
CA SER A 126 -3.13 -0.57 5.99
C SER A 126 -2.12 0.29 6.77
N LEU A 127 -1.19 -0.37 7.43
CA LEU A 127 -0.03 0.24 8.07
C LEU A 127 1.03 0.63 7.03
N GLY A 128 1.70 1.75 7.24
CA GLY A 128 2.82 2.18 6.43
C GLY A 128 3.67 3.24 7.12
N HIS A 129 4.65 3.77 6.40
CA HIS A 129 5.40 4.95 6.81
C HIS A 129 5.93 5.69 5.59
N VAL A 130 6.42 6.91 5.82
CA VAL A 130 7.13 7.70 4.81
C VAL A 130 8.44 7.03 4.45
N VAL A 131 8.79 7.02 3.17
CA VAL A 131 10.11 6.56 2.70
C VAL A 131 10.97 7.73 2.31
N ASP A 132 12.27 7.58 2.49
CA ASP A 132 13.31 8.50 2.04
C ASP A 132 14.60 7.69 1.78
N LEU A 133 15.73 8.35 1.54
CA LEU A 133 17.05 7.74 1.39
C LEU A 133 17.66 7.23 2.70
N ARG A 134 16.88 7.20 3.79
CA ARG A 134 17.29 6.74 5.12
C ARG A 134 17.00 5.25 5.26
N THR A 135 17.87 4.54 5.96
CA THR A 135 17.71 3.11 6.29
C THR A 135 16.94 2.91 7.59
N ASP A 136 16.93 3.92 8.47
CA ASP A 136 16.41 3.80 9.82
C ASP A 136 15.15 4.67 9.97
N TYR A 137 14.06 4.04 10.40
CA TYR A 137 12.77 4.69 10.61
C TYR A 137 12.38 4.55 12.07
N SER A 138 11.94 5.65 12.69
CA SER A 138 11.45 5.60 14.06
C SER A 138 10.11 4.85 14.13
N PRO A 139 9.86 4.04 15.17
CA PRO A 139 8.54 3.48 15.48
C PRO A 139 7.40 4.50 15.50
N SER A 140 7.69 5.77 15.77
CA SER A 140 6.73 6.87 15.76
C SER A 140 6.31 7.32 14.36
N GLU A 141 7.07 6.96 13.32
CA GLU A 141 6.77 7.30 11.91
C GLU A 141 5.73 6.36 11.29
N LEU A 142 5.44 5.24 11.95
CA LEU A 142 4.38 4.31 11.55
C LEU A 142 3.00 4.96 11.70
N LYS A 143 2.21 4.89 10.62
CA LYS A 143 0.87 5.47 10.52
C LYS A 143 -0.06 4.58 9.74
N LYS A 144 -1.37 4.69 10.00
CA LYS A 144 -2.40 4.16 9.11
C LYS A 144 -2.51 5.04 7.86
N TYR A 145 -2.59 4.37 6.72
CA TYR A 145 -2.82 4.99 5.43
C TYR A 145 -4.12 4.45 4.83
N GLU A 146 -5.00 5.36 4.43
CA GLU A 146 -6.13 5.11 3.55
C GLU A 146 -5.80 5.66 2.16
N ILE A 147 -5.57 4.77 1.20
CA ILE A 147 -5.37 5.13 -0.20
C ILE A 147 -6.69 4.90 -0.94
N ARG A 148 -7.17 5.92 -1.63
CA ARG A 148 -8.26 5.79 -2.60
C ARG A 148 -7.71 5.95 -4.01
N ILE A 149 -7.97 4.97 -4.86
CA ILE A 149 -7.55 4.98 -6.27
C ILE A 149 -8.79 4.83 -7.15
N ARG A 150 -8.99 5.77 -8.07
CA ARG A 150 -10.12 5.78 -8.99
C ARG A 150 -10.03 4.63 -9.98
N ARG A 151 -11.16 3.96 -10.22
CA ARG A 151 -11.31 2.94 -11.25
C ARG A 151 -11.06 3.57 -12.63
N PRO A 152 -10.24 2.96 -13.49
CA PRO A 152 -10.10 3.42 -14.86
C PRO A 152 -11.45 3.24 -15.57
N THR A 153 -11.93 4.31 -16.20
CA THR A 153 -13.23 4.35 -16.88
C THR A 153 -13.29 3.48 -18.14
N ASN A 154 -12.14 2.99 -18.64
CA ASN A 154 -12.05 2.29 -19.92
C ASN A 154 -11.80 0.77 -19.73
N PRO A 155 -12.79 -0.11 -19.97
CA PRO A 155 -12.67 -1.55 -19.74
C PRO A 155 -11.71 -2.27 -20.72
N HIS A 156 -11.26 -1.60 -21.79
CA HIS A 156 -10.23 -2.10 -22.70
C HIS A 156 -8.79 -1.75 -22.28
N LEU A 157 -8.62 -0.83 -21.32
CA LEU A 157 -7.35 -0.67 -20.58
C LEU A 157 -7.28 -1.74 -19.47
N LYS A 158 -7.43 -3.01 -19.84
CA LYS A 158 -7.00 -4.17 -19.04
C LYS A 158 -5.47 -4.29 -19.07
N GLY A 159 -4.79 -3.16 -18.89
CA GLY A 159 -3.35 -3.05 -18.68
C GLY A 159 -3.08 -3.01 -17.18
N GLU A 160 -2.34 -4.02 -16.73
CA GLU A 160 -1.67 -4.32 -15.46
C GLU A 160 -2.13 -3.81 -14.08
N PHE A 161 -3.03 -2.85 -13.91
CA PHE A 161 -3.86 -2.73 -12.70
C PHE A 161 -4.83 -1.56 -12.80
N PRO A 162 -6.07 -1.70 -12.29
CA PRO A 162 -6.48 -2.55 -11.17
C PRO A 162 -7.06 -3.92 -11.54
N GLY A 163 -7.16 -4.22 -12.85
CA GLY A 163 -7.72 -5.49 -13.32
C GLY A 163 -6.96 -6.73 -12.85
N ARG A 164 -5.62 -6.67 -12.82
CA ARG A 164 -4.78 -7.80 -12.39
C ARG A 164 -4.81 -8.00 -10.87
N TYR A 165 -5.03 -6.96 -10.04
CA TYR A 165 -5.24 -7.13 -8.59
C TYR A 165 -6.58 -7.68 -8.25
N VAL A 166 -7.61 -7.21 -8.95
CA VAL A 166 -8.96 -7.70 -8.71
C VAL A 166 -9.03 -9.17 -9.11
N LEU A 167 -8.25 -9.59 -10.12
CA LEU A 167 -8.03 -11.00 -10.48
C LEU A 167 -7.17 -11.76 -9.44
N LEU A 168 -6.03 -11.23 -9.01
CA LEU A 168 -5.15 -11.88 -8.01
C LEU A 168 -5.80 -11.98 -6.63
N GLN A 169 -6.55 -10.97 -6.17
CA GLN A 169 -7.35 -11.06 -4.95
C GLN A 169 -8.59 -11.94 -5.11
N ARG A 170 -9.19 -12.05 -6.31
CA ARG A 170 -10.23 -13.06 -6.57
C ARG A 170 -9.67 -14.48 -6.55
N GLU A 171 -8.45 -14.70 -7.05
CA GLU A 171 -7.77 -16.00 -6.94
C GLU A 171 -7.36 -16.31 -5.49
N MET A 172 -6.91 -15.32 -4.70
CA MET A 172 -6.58 -15.51 -3.28
C MET A 172 -7.81 -15.60 -2.35
N ARG A 173 -8.97 -15.06 -2.74
CA ARG A 173 -10.27 -15.28 -2.05
C ARG A 173 -11.04 -16.49 -2.57
N GLY A 174 -10.64 -17.07 -3.70
CA GLY A 174 -11.25 -18.25 -4.33
C GLY A 174 -10.77 -19.60 -3.78
N GLY A 175 -10.20 -19.60 -2.57
CA GLY A 175 -9.68 -20.77 -1.87
C GLY A 175 -10.58 -21.29 -0.74
N GLN A 176 -11.89 -21.05 -0.78
CA GLN A 176 -12.87 -21.80 0.04
C GLN A 176 -14.15 -22.05 -0.76
N VAL A 177 -14.28 -23.33 -1.16
CA VAL A 177 -15.44 -24.15 -1.61
C VAL A 177 -16.68 -23.41 -2.13
#